data_AF-A0A957AQT6-F1
#
_entry.id   AF-A0A957AQT6-F1
#
_cell.length_a   1.000
_cell.length_b   1.000
_cell.length_c   1.000
_cell.angle_alpha   90.00
_cell.angle_beta   90.00
_cell.angle_gamma   90.00
#
_symmetry.space_group_name_H-M   'P 1'
#
loop_
_entity.id
_entity.type
_entity.pdbx_description
1 polymer ?
#
loop_
_entity_poly.entity_id
_entity_poly.type
_entity_poly.pdbx_seq_one_letter_code
_entity_poly.pdbx_strand_id
1 'polypeptide(L)'
;MKRVTIDPITRLEGHGKIEIFLDDQGEVANAYFQIPELRGFEQFCVGRPVEEMPRITNRICGVCPEAHHMAATKALDALFHVEPTSAVKKLRELFYMAFYVTDHTTHFYALGGPDFVVGPDAPAAERNILGVIHKVGVDIGKQVIDCRMRNHHVIKLLGGRGVHPVAGLPGGWSRALNKEERAEIESIARQNVEFGLFSLKIFDDIVLANQGYVDLILSDAYTNKTYYMGTVDSQNRINFYDGLIRVVGPSGKEFVKYHPRDYAQHVAERVEPWTYLKFPYLKGVGWKGFVDGAESGVYCATPLSRLNAADNMATPLAQEAFERFYETLGSK
;
A
#
# COMPACT_ATOMS: atom_id res chain seq x y z
N MET A 1 -36.77 -5.83 -7.97
CA MET A 1 -35.33 -5.62 -7.69
C MET A 1 -34.47 -6.81 -8.15
N LYS A 2 -33.75 -6.64 -9.26
CA LYS A 2 -32.80 -7.64 -9.79
C LYS A 2 -31.45 -7.50 -9.08
N ARG A 3 -30.75 -8.61 -8.84
CA ARG A 3 -29.44 -8.64 -8.18
C ARG A 3 -28.36 -9.12 -9.16
N VAL A 4 -27.25 -8.40 -9.23
CA VAL A 4 -26.04 -8.77 -9.97
C VAL A 4 -24.91 -8.94 -8.96
N THR A 5 -24.22 -10.07 -9.04
CA THR A 5 -23.20 -10.47 -8.06
C THR A 5 -21.87 -10.71 -8.76
N ILE A 6 -20.79 -10.11 -8.24
CA ILE A 6 -19.40 -10.39 -8.63
C ILE A 6 -18.74 -11.07 -7.44
N ASP A 7 -18.58 -12.40 -7.53
CA ASP A 7 -18.08 -13.24 -6.44
C ASP A 7 -17.30 -14.45 -7.01
N PRO A 8 -15.98 -14.56 -6.75
CA PRO A 8 -15.15 -13.60 -6.03
C PRO A 8 -14.76 -12.39 -6.91
N ILE A 9 -14.38 -11.28 -6.28
CA ILE A 9 -13.55 -10.28 -6.96
C ILE A 9 -12.17 -10.92 -7.19
N THR A 10 -11.66 -10.82 -8.42
CA THR A 10 -10.39 -11.44 -8.82
C THR A 10 -9.23 -10.45 -8.80
N ARG A 11 -7.99 -10.95 -8.72
CA ARG A 11 -6.74 -10.16 -8.69
C ARG A 11 -6.66 -9.14 -7.55
N LEU A 12 -7.15 -9.53 -6.38
CA LEU A 12 -6.90 -8.84 -5.10
C LEU A 12 -6.31 -9.82 -4.07
N GLU A 13 -5.82 -9.28 -2.95
CA GLU A 13 -5.46 -10.08 -1.78
C GLU A 13 -6.65 -10.21 -0.83
N GLY A 14 -6.94 -11.43 -0.37
CA GLY A 14 -8.07 -11.75 0.50
C GLY A 14 -9.34 -12.10 -0.26
N HIS A 15 -10.48 -12.03 0.42
CA HIS A 15 -11.80 -12.30 -0.14
C HIS A 15 -12.62 -11.03 -0.22
N GLY A 16 -13.21 -10.77 -1.39
CA GLY A 16 -14.10 -9.63 -1.60
C GLY A 16 -15.20 -9.99 -2.59
N LYS A 17 -16.31 -9.29 -2.45
CA LYS A 17 -17.53 -9.50 -3.24
C LYS A 17 -18.21 -8.16 -3.53
N ILE A 18 -18.80 -8.02 -4.73
CA ILE A 18 -19.64 -6.86 -5.07
C ILE A 18 -21.07 -7.32 -5.30
N GLU A 19 -22.01 -6.61 -4.68
CA GLU A 19 -23.45 -6.79 -4.89
C GLU A 19 -24.04 -5.52 -5.47
N ILE A 20 -24.74 -5.64 -6.60
CA ILE A 20 -25.38 -4.53 -7.31
C ILE A 20 -26.87 -4.83 -7.40
N PHE A 21 -27.69 -3.92 -6.91
CA PHE A 21 -29.14 -4.03 -6.89
C PHE A 21 -29.74 -3.05 -7.89
N LEU A 22 -30.55 -3.57 -8.81
CA LEU A 22 -31.23 -2.78 -9.84
C LEU A 22 -32.69 -2.54 -9.46
N ASP A 23 -33.17 -1.31 -9.69
CA ASP A 23 -34.58 -0.97 -9.55
C ASP A 23 -35.45 -1.62 -10.64
N ASP A 24 -36.74 -1.27 -10.67
CA ASP A 24 -37.68 -1.87 -11.61
C ASP A 24 -37.53 -1.31 -13.04
N GLN A 25 -36.82 -0.19 -13.22
CA GLN A 25 -36.42 0.37 -14.51
C GLN A 25 -35.13 -0.26 -15.06
N GLY A 26 -34.39 -0.97 -14.21
CA GLY A 26 -33.12 -1.60 -14.54
C GLY A 26 -31.90 -0.73 -14.22
N GLU A 27 -32.08 0.42 -13.56
CA GLU A 27 -31.01 1.31 -13.13
C GLU A 27 -30.41 0.85 -11.80
N VAL A 28 -29.14 1.21 -11.55
CA VAL A 28 -28.46 0.85 -10.30
C VAL A 28 -29.05 1.64 -9.13
N ALA A 29 -29.74 0.94 -8.24
CA ALA A 29 -30.27 1.52 -7.01
C ALA A 29 -29.21 1.56 -5.89
N ASN A 30 -28.43 0.49 -5.73
CA ASN A 30 -27.37 0.39 -4.71
C ASN A 30 -26.24 -0.54 -5.16
N ALA A 31 -25.02 -0.28 -4.68
CA ALA A 31 -23.87 -1.17 -4.83
C ALA A 31 -23.12 -1.30 -3.50
N TYR A 32 -22.65 -2.51 -3.18
CA TYR A 32 -21.96 -2.82 -1.93
C TYR A 32 -20.68 -3.58 -2.18
N PHE A 33 -19.59 -3.16 -1.52
CA PHE A 33 -18.31 -3.87 -1.49
C PHE A 33 -18.15 -4.63 -0.17
N GLN A 34 -18.28 -5.95 -0.21
CA GLN A 34 -18.32 -6.79 0.97
C GLN A 34 -17.01 -7.55 1.17
N ILE A 35 -16.49 -7.52 2.39
CA ILE A 35 -15.41 -8.41 2.85
C ILE A 35 -16.04 -9.45 3.77
N PRO A 36 -16.18 -10.71 3.33
CA PRO A 36 -16.84 -11.77 4.09
C PRO A 36 -15.89 -12.50 5.05
N GLU A 37 -14.66 -11.99 5.25
CA GLU A 37 -13.65 -12.63 6.08
C GLU A 37 -13.32 -11.84 7.36
N LEU A 38 -13.28 -12.53 8.49
CA LEU A 38 -12.76 -12.04 9.77
C LEU A 38 -11.97 -13.14 10.46
N ARG A 39 -10.73 -12.84 10.89
CA ARG A 39 -9.86 -13.80 11.59
C ARG A 39 -9.69 -13.54 13.09
N GLY A 40 -10.07 -12.35 13.58
CA GLY A 40 -10.12 -12.06 15.02
C GLY A 40 -8.75 -11.93 15.72
N PHE A 41 -7.69 -11.51 15.02
CA PHE A 41 -6.33 -11.34 15.58
C PHE A 41 -6.30 -10.51 16.87
N GLU A 42 -7.07 -9.43 16.92
CA GLU A 42 -7.13 -8.55 18.09
C GLU A 42 -7.57 -9.29 19.37
N GLN A 43 -8.47 -10.26 19.25
CA GLN A 43 -9.00 -11.02 20.39
C GLN A 43 -8.11 -12.21 20.76
N PHE A 44 -7.68 -13.03 19.79
CA PHE A 44 -6.91 -14.22 20.13
C PHE A 44 -5.46 -13.92 20.57
N CYS A 45 -4.99 -12.69 20.35
CA CYS A 45 -3.71 -12.22 20.89
C CYS A 45 -3.78 -11.88 22.38
N VAL A 46 -4.97 -11.68 22.96
CA VAL A 46 -5.14 -11.41 24.39
C VAL A 46 -4.62 -12.60 25.21
N GLY A 47 -3.78 -12.31 26.20
CA GLY A 47 -3.17 -13.32 27.08
C GLY A 47 -1.92 -14.00 26.52
N ARG A 48 -1.49 -13.67 25.29
CA ARG A 48 -0.24 -14.19 24.72
C ARG A 48 0.98 -13.35 25.16
N PRO A 49 2.18 -13.95 25.22
CA PRO A 49 3.41 -13.20 25.37
C PRO A 49 3.58 -12.19 24.23
N VAL A 50 3.90 -10.94 24.59
CA VAL A 50 3.98 -9.83 23.64
C VAL A 50 5.10 -10.02 22.61
N GLU A 51 6.17 -10.72 22.99
CA GLU A 51 7.33 -11.06 22.16
C GLU A 51 6.97 -12.04 21.03
N GLU A 52 5.80 -12.69 21.08
CA GLU A 52 5.28 -13.47 19.97
C GLU A 52 4.65 -12.61 18.89
N MET A 53 4.26 -11.36 19.18
CA MET A 53 3.46 -10.52 18.28
C MET A 53 4.12 -10.34 16.90
N PRO A 54 5.42 -10.04 16.75
CA PRO A 54 6.04 -9.93 15.41
C PRO A 54 5.96 -11.20 14.58
N ARG A 55 5.80 -12.38 15.21
CA ARG A 55 5.62 -13.67 14.54
C ARG A 55 4.15 -14.04 14.37
N ILE A 56 3.23 -13.47 15.13
CA ILE A 56 1.80 -13.73 15.00
C ILE A 56 1.18 -12.78 13.99
N THR A 57 1.36 -11.46 14.15
CA THR A 57 0.71 -10.44 13.34
C THR A 57 1.10 -10.51 11.87
N ASN A 58 2.32 -10.96 11.56
CA ASN A 58 2.72 -11.14 10.17
C ASN A 58 2.06 -12.34 9.47
N ARG A 59 1.11 -13.05 10.12
CA ARG A 59 0.19 -14.00 9.48
C ARG A 59 -1.16 -13.35 9.10
N ILE A 60 -1.35 -12.06 9.39
CA ILE A 60 -2.51 -11.31 8.93
C ILE A 60 -2.54 -11.23 7.40
N CYS A 61 -1.40 -11.19 6.72
CA CYS A 61 -1.39 -11.13 5.26
C CYS A 61 -0.18 -11.91 4.72
N GLY A 62 -0.37 -12.58 3.58
CA GLY A 62 0.71 -13.24 2.84
C GLY A 62 1.52 -12.28 1.96
N VAL A 63 0.98 -11.10 1.64
CA VAL A 63 1.60 -10.10 0.76
C VAL A 63 2.37 -9.03 1.54
N CYS A 64 1.85 -8.59 2.70
CA CYS A 64 2.53 -7.59 3.56
C CYS A 64 2.97 -8.10 4.95
N PRO A 65 3.49 -9.32 5.10
CA PRO A 65 3.94 -9.82 6.40
C PRO A 65 5.10 -9.00 6.98
N GLU A 66 5.95 -8.40 6.15
CA GLU A 66 7.06 -7.54 6.57
C GLU A 66 6.55 -6.26 7.25
N ALA A 67 5.45 -5.68 6.76
CA ALA A 67 4.83 -4.50 7.38
C ALA A 67 4.24 -4.82 8.76
N HIS A 68 3.52 -5.93 8.88
CA HIS A 68 2.99 -6.37 10.17
C HIS A 68 4.10 -6.75 11.16
N HIS A 69 5.17 -7.38 10.68
CA HIS A 69 6.34 -7.70 11.49
C HIS A 69 7.00 -6.44 12.02
N MET A 70 7.19 -5.44 11.16
CA MET A 70 7.78 -4.16 11.55
C MET A 70 6.90 -3.37 12.50
N ALA A 71 5.59 -3.29 12.24
CA ALA A 71 4.64 -2.61 13.12
C ALA A 71 4.64 -3.21 14.53
N ALA A 72 4.56 -4.53 14.63
CA ALA A 72 4.62 -5.22 15.92
C ALA A 72 5.98 -5.06 16.61
N THR A 73 7.09 -5.10 15.85
CA THR A 73 8.43 -4.88 16.41
C THR A 73 8.58 -3.47 16.99
N LYS A 74 8.12 -2.43 16.27
CA LYS A 74 8.11 -1.05 16.79
C LYS A 74 7.19 -0.87 17.99
N ALA A 75 6.06 -1.58 18.03
CA ALA A 75 5.18 -1.59 19.20
C ALA A 75 5.88 -2.19 20.43
N LEU A 76 6.69 -3.25 20.24
CA LEU A 76 7.49 -3.81 21.32
C LEU A 76 8.61 -2.88 21.78
N ASP A 77 9.28 -2.15 20.89
CA ASP A 77 10.26 -1.15 21.30
C ASP A 77 9.63 -0.14 22.28
N ALA A 78 8.42 0.34 21.94
CA ALA A 78 7.68 1.27 22.79
C ALA A 78 7.26 0.63 24.13
N LEU A 79 6.77 -0.61 24.10
CA LEU A 79 6.34 -1.35 25.29
C LEU A 79 7.50 -1.60 26.28
N PHE A 80 8.67 -1.97 25.76
CA PHE A 80 9.86 -2.23 26.58
C PHE A 80 10.68 -0.98 26.88
N HIS A 81 10.25 0.19 26.41
CA HIS A 81 10.94 1.47 26.57
C HIS A 81 12.40 1.42 26.07
N VAL A 82 12.63 0.73 24.95
CA VAL A 82 13.95 0.57 24.35
C VAL A 82 14.05 1.35 23.06
N GLU A 83 15.14 2.11 22.91
CA GLU A 83 15.42 2.88 21.72
C GLU A 83 16.41 2.12 20.82
N PRO A 84 16.01 1.68 19.61
CA PRO A 84 16.92 0.99 18.72
C PRO A 84 18.09 1.90 18.31
N THR A 85 19.30 1.34 18.25
CA THR A 85 20.47 2.07 17.77
C THR A 85 20.30 2.51 16.31
N SER A 86 21.06 3.52 15.87
CA SER A 86 21.03 3.98 14.47
C SER A 86 21.25 2.83 13.46
N ALA A 87 22.15 1.89 13.78
CA ALA A 87 22.41 0.72 12.94
C ALA A 87 21.16 -0.17 12.81
N VAL A 88 20.46 -0.43 13.91
CA VAL A 88 19.23 -1.24 13.91
C VAL A 88 18.12 -0.54 13.14
N LYS A 89 17.92 0.77 13.33
CA LYS A 89 16.92 1.54 12.57
C LYS A 89 17.14 1.47 11.07
N LYS A 90 18.38 1.70 10.63
CA LYS A 90 18.75 1.63 9.20
C LYS A 90 18.56 0.23 8.63
N LEU A 91 18.87 -0.81 9.39
CA LEU A 91 18.70 -2.19 8.94
C LEU A 91 17.21 -2.56 8.81
N ARG A 92 16.38 -2.14 9.75
CA ARG A 92 14.92 -2.30 9.71
C ARG A 92 14.30 -1.53 8.55
N GLU A 93 14.74 -0.29 8.31
CA GLU A 93 14.28 0.52 7.19
C GLU A 93 14.70 -0.10 5.84
N LEU A 94 15.95 -0.57 5.73
CA LEU A 94 16.45 -1.28 4.55
C LEU A 94 15.62 -2.53 4.24
N PHE A 95 15.33 -3.33 5.26
CA PHE A 95 14.43 -4.48 5.17
C PHE A 95 13.03 -4.06 4.67
N TYR A 96 12.48 -3.00 5.23
CA TYR A 96 11.16 -2.50 4.85
C TYR A 96 11.13 -1.94 3.42
N MET A 97 12.22 -1.35 2.93
CA MET A 97 12.33 -0.86 1.55
C MET A 97 12.38 -2.01 0.54
N ALA A 98 13.06 -3.12 0.86
CA ALA A 98 13.03 -4.32 0.01
C ALA A 98 11.59 -4.88 -0.11
N PHE A 99 10.86 -4.92 1.01
CA PHE A 99 9.43 -5.24 1.01
C PHE A 99 8.62 -4.29 0.11
N TYR A 100 8.81 -2.98 0.26
CA TYR A 100 8.03 -1.99 -0.49
C TYR A 100 8.18 -2.17 -2.01
N VAL A 101 9.39 -2.47 -2.48
CA VAL A 101 9.65 -2.79 -3.89
C VAL A 101 8.91 -4.06 -4.31
N THR A 102 8.99 -5.15 -3.53
CA THR A 102 8.28 -6.40 -3.86
C THR A 102 6.77 -6.23 -3.90
N ASP A 103 6.20 -5.48 -2.96
CA ASP A 103 4.77 -5.25 -2.81
C ASP A 103 4.22 -4.43 -4.00
N HIS A 104 4.83 -3.30 -4.30
CA HIS A 104 4.38 -2.46 -5.43
C HIS A 104 4.60 -3.15 -6.78
N THR A 105 5.67 -3.94 -6.92
CA THR A 105 5.89 -4.78 -8.10
C THR A 105 4.84 -5.89 -8.21
N THR A 106 4.38 -6.45 -7.07
CA THR A 106 3.23 -7.37 -7.02
C THR A 106 1.99 -6.71 -7.60
N HIS A 107 1.63 -5.59 -7.00
CA HIS A 107 0.37 -4.95 -7.30
C HIS A 107 0.35 -4.48 -8.74
N PHE A 108 1.38 -3.77 -9.18
CA PHE A 108 1.42 -3.22 -10.53
C PHE A 108 1.44 -4.33 -11.59
N TYR A 109 2.33 -5.32 -11.53
CA TYR A 109 2.48 -6.26 -12.65
C TYR A 109 1.56 -7.49 -12.58
N ALA A 110 1.16 -7.94 -11.39
CA ALA A 110 0.38 -9.17 -11.24
C ALA A 110 -1.11 -8.92 -10.95
N LEU A 111 -1.45 -7.79 -10.32
CA LEU A 111 -2.80 -7.50 -9.84
C LEU A 111 -3.50 -6.43 -10.69
N GLY A 112 -3.20 -5.16 -10.48
CA GLY A 112 -3.89 -4.03 -11.12
C GLY A 112 -3.44 -3.74 -12.55
N GLY A 113 -2.15 -3.86 -12.86
CA GLY A 113 -1.64 -3.51 -14.20
C GLY A 113 -2.15 -4.36 -15.35
N PRO A 114 -2.54 -5.65 -15.23
CA PRO A 114 -3.22 -6.36 -16.32
C PRO A 114 -4.42 -5.61 -16.92
N ASP A 115 -5.19 -4.84 -16.14
CA ASP A 115 -6.31 -4.05 -16.65
C ASP A 115 -5.86 -2.89 -17.55
N PHE A 116 -4.69 -2.32 -17.30
CA PHE A 116 -4.16 -1.22 -18.10
C PHE A 116 -3.28 -1.71 -19.25
N VAL A 117 -2.41 -2.70 -18.97
CA VAL A 117 -1.40 -3.18 -19.92
C VAL A 117 -2.01 -4.07 -21.00
N VAL A 118 -2.87 -5.00 -20.61
CA VAL A 118 -3.58 -5.88 -21.58
C VAL A 118 -4.82 -5.16 -22.09
N GLY A 119 -5.54 -4.50 -21.18
CA GLY A 119 -6.70 -3.65 -21.46
C GLY A 119 -7.97 -4.12 -20.75
N PRO A 120 -8.90 -3.20 -20.45
CA PRO A 120 -10.10 -3.52 -19.68
C PRO A 120 -11.05 -4.43 -20.44
N ASP A 121 -11.09 -4.35 -21.77
CA ASP A 121 -11.94 -5.18 -22.64
C ASP A 121 -11.27 -6.47 -23.11
N ALA A 122 -10.05 -6.75 -22.65
CA ALA A 122 -9.34 -7.97 -23.00
C ALA A 122 -10.08 -9.21 -22.45
N PRO A 123 -10.04 -10.36 -23.17
CA PRO A 123 -10.62 -11.61 -22.69
C PRO A 123 -10.10 -11.96 -21.28
N ALA A 124 -10.98 -12.49 -20.43
CA ALA A 124 -10.61 -12.83 -19.05
C ALA A 124 -9.42 -13.81 -18.96
N ALA A 125 -9.28 -14.70 -19.95
CA ALA A 125 -8.16 -15.65 -20.05
C ALA A 125 -6.81 -14.97 -20.32
N GLU A 126 -6.81 -13.74 -20.84
CA GLU A 126 -5.61 -12.95 -21.14
C GLU A 126 -5.35 -11.86 -20.10
N ARG A 127 -6.39 -11.35 -19.42
CA ARG A 127 -6.28 -10.24 -18.46
C ARG A 127 -5.71 -10.67 -17.10
N ASN A 128 -4.47 -11.15 -17.14
CA ASN A 128 -3.69 -11.65 -16.01
C ASN A 128 -2.18 -11.46 -16.29
N ILE A 129 -1.33 -11.92 -15.36
CA ILE A 129 0.13 -11.77 -15.46
C ILE A 129 0.72 -12.38 -16.73
N LEU A 130 0.16 -13.47 -17.27
CA LEU A 130 0.67 -14.08 -18.49
C LEU A 130 0.38 -13.21 -19.71
N GLY A 131 -0.80 -12.59 -19.77
CA GLY A 131 -1.11 -11.62 -20.82
C GLY A 131 -0.27 -10.36 -20.72
N VAL A 132 0.05 -9.90 -19.51
CA VAL A 132 1.04 -8.82 -19.32
C VAL A 132 2.37 -9.23 -19.97
N ILE A 133 2.92 -10.40 -19.63
CA ILE A 133 4.18 -10.92 -20.19
C ILE A 133 4.11 -11.04 -21.72
N HIS A 134 2.99 -11.53 -22.28
CA HIS A 134 2.82 -11.60 -23.73
C HIS A 134 2.80 -10.22 -24.39
N LYS A 135 2.16 -9.22 -23.75
CA LYS A 135 2.04 -7.86 -24.28
C LYS A 135 3.36 -7.09 -24.24
N VAL A 136 4.09 -7.20 -23.12
CA VAL A 136 5.35 -6.48 -22.89
C VAL A 136 6.58 -7.25 -23.39
N GLY A 137 6.42 -8.53 -23.71
CA GLY A 137 7.51 -9.42 -24.13
C GLY A 137 8.18 -10.14 -22.96
N VAL A 138 8.73 -11.32 -23.27
CA VAL A 138 9.35 -12.24 -22.28
C VAL A 138 10.51 -11.59 -21.53
N ASP A 139 11.31 -10.76 -22.19
CA ASP A 139 12.46 -10.13 -21.55
C ASP A 139 12.05 -9.10 -20.49
N ILE A 140 10.98 -8.34 -20.74
CA ILE A 140 10.38 -7.45 -19.74
C ILE A 140 9.75 -8.26 -18.61
N GLY A 141 9.03 -9.34 -18.95
CA GLY A 141 8.47 -10.26 -17.96
C GLY A 141 9.52 -10.84 -17.01
N LYS A 142 10.70 -11.21 -17.54
CA LYS A 142 11.84 -11.67 -16.74
C LYS A 142 12.33 -10.59 -15.77
N GLN A 143 12.45 -9.33 -16.20
CA GLN A 143 12.87 -8.25 -15.31
C GLN A 143 11.95 -8.08 -14.09
N VAL A 144 10.63 -8.25 -14.27
CA VAL A 144 9.65 -8.21 -13.17
C VAL A 144 9.87 -9.36 -12.18
N ILE A 145 10.04 -10.58 -12.69
CA ILE A 145 10.28 -11.78 -11.87
C ILE A 145 11.63 -11.65 -11.14
N ASP A 146 12.66 -11.26 -11.87
CA ASP A 146 14.01 -11.06 -11.35
C ASP A 146 13.96 -10.04 -10.22
N CYS A 147 13.38 -8.85 -10.44
CA CYS A 147 13.20 -7.81 -9.42
C CYS A 147 12.63 -8.38 -8.11
N ARG A 148 11.56 -9.18 -8.20
CA ARG A 148 10.98 -9.83 -7.02
C ARG A 148 11.92 -10.84 -6.37
N MET A 149 12.60 -11.67 -7.16
CA MET A 149 13.53 -12.67 -6.63
C MET A 149 14.67 -12.04 -5.83
N ARG A 150 15.32 -10.99 -6.34
CA ARG A 150 16.42 -10.28 -5.66
C ARG A 150 15.95 -9.61 -4.37
N ASN A 151 14.76 -9.00 -4.36
CA ASN A 151 14.25 -8.38 -3.13
C ASN A 151 13.75 -9.40 -2.11
N HIS A 152 13.12 -10.51 -2.52
CA HIS A 152 12.83 -11.62 -1.59
C HIS A 152 14.10 -12.28 -1.05
N HIS A 153 15.18 -12.29 -1.83
CA HIS A 153 16.50 -12.68 -1.32
C HIS A 153 16.95 -11.74 -0.20
N VAL A 154 16.89 -10.42 -0.39
CA VAL A 154 17.22 -9.43 0.67
C VAL A 154 16.31 -9.60 1.90
N ILE A 155 15.00 -9.78 1.71
CA ILE A 155 14.04 -10.03 2.79
C ILE A 155 14.41 -11.30 3.56
N LYS A 156 14.78 -12.38 2.86
CA LYS A 156 15.22 -13.63 3.50
C LYS A 156 16.54 -13.45 4.25
N LEU A 157 17.50 -12.75 3.65
CA LEU A 157 18.81 -12.48 4.24
C LEU A 157 18.68 -11.70 5.54
N LEU A 158 17.90 -10.62 5.54
CA LEU A 158 17.72 -9.75 6.70
C LEU A 158 16.69 -10.30 7.69
N GLY A 159 15.54 -10.78 7.22
CA GLY A 159 14.40 -11.22 8.02
C GLY A 159 14.39 -12.70 8.41
N GLY A 160 15.35 -13.49 7.92
CA GLY A 160 15.50 -14.93 8.16
C GLY A 160 14.62 -15.83 7.29
N ARG A 161 13.53 -15.29 6.72
CA ARG A 161 12.59 -16.01 5.83
C ARG A 161 12.14 -15.09 4.70
N GLY A 162 11.91 -15.65 3.51
CA GLY A 162 11.48 -14.87 2.35
C GLY A 162 10.02 -14.37 2.43
N VAL A 163 9.23 -14.97 3.31
CA VAL A 163 7.86 -14.58 3.69
C VAL A 163 7.70 -14.90 5.18
N HIS A 164 6.97 -14.06 5.92
CA HIS A 164 6.78 -14.19 7.37
C HIS A 164 8.12 -14.14 8.15
N PRO A 165 8.80 -12.97 8.15
CA PRO A 165 10.08 -12.75 8.82
C PRO A 165 10.03 -13.03 10.33
N VAL A 166 11.20 -13.22 10.93
CA VAL A 166 11.36 -13.61 12.35
C VAL A 166 12.45 -12.83 13.08
N ALA A 167 13.02 -11.79 12.46
CA ALA A 167 14.25 -11.16 12.94
C ALA A 167 14.03 -9.95 13.87
N GLY A 168 12.83 -9.36 13.87
CA GLY A 168 12.46 -8.25 14.75
C GLY A 168 12.43 -8.65 16.21
N LEU A 169 13.17 -7.91 17.04
CA LEU A 169 13.26 -8.06 18.49
C LEU A 169 13.09 -6.67 19.14
N PRO A 170 12.56 -6.58 20.39
CA PRO A 170 12.54 -5.32 21.13
C PRO A 170 13.93 -4.68 21.18
N GLY A 171 14.04 -3.43 20.72
CA GLY A 171 15.27 -2.63 20.66
C GLY A 171 16.27 -3.07 19.60
N GLY A 172 16.02 -4.17 18.89
CA GLY A 172 17.06 -4.86 18.14
C GLY A 172 16.61 -5.51 16.83
N TRP A 173 17.54 -6.30 16.30
CA TRP A 173 17.35 -7.19 15.15
C TRP A 173 18.22 -8.43 15.37
N SER A 174 17.73 -9.61 15.01
CA SER A 174 18.34 -10.89 15.39
C SER A 174 19.65 -11.22 14.66
N ARG A 175 20.10 -10.36 13.73
CA ARG A 175 21.26 -10.59 12.87
C ARG A 175 21.94 -9.27 12.50
N ALA A 176 23.27 -9.30 12.46
CA ALA A 176 24.09 -8.22 11.89
C ALA A 176 24.38 -8.46 10.40
N LEU A 177 24.72 -7.38 9.70
CA LEU A 177 25.09 -7.40 8.28
C LEU A 177 26.61 -7.33 8.14
N ASN A 178 27.22 -8.24 7.38
CA ASN A 178 28.66 -8.15 7.06
C ASN A 178 28.92 -7.25 5.84
N LYS A 179 30.19 -7.06 5.46
CA LYS A 179 30.58 -6.12 4.39
C LYS A 179 30.16 -6.63 3.02
N GLU A 180 30.26 -7.93 2.80
CA GLU A 180 29.96 -8.62 1.55
C GLU A 180 28.45 -8.56 1.27
N GLU A 181 27.63 -8.91 2.26
CA GLU A 181 26.17 -8.81 2.21
C GLU A 181 25.70 -7.37 2.02
N ARG A 182 26.35 -6.40 2.67
CA ARG A 182 26.06 -4.98 2.44
C ARG A 182 26.31 -4.59 0.99
N ALA A 183 27.43 -5.01 0.40
CA ALA A 183 27.77 -4.70 -0.98
C ALA A 183 26.78 -5.36 -1.96
N GLU A 184 26.34 -6.58 -1.68
CA GLU A 184 25.30 -7.26 -2.44
C GLU A 184 23.97 -6.49 -2.40
N ILE A 185 23.49 -6.11 -1.21
CA ILE A 185 22.24 -5.35 -1.07
C ILE A 185 22.34 -3.98 -1.77
N GLU A 186 23.50 -3.33 -1.71
CA GLU A 186 23.73 -2.06 -2.40
C GLU A 186 23.63 -2.22 -3.93
N SER A 187 24.24 -3.27 -4.48
CA SER A 187 24.10 -3.61 -5.90
C SER A 187 22.62 -3.86 -6.26
N ILE A 188 21.91 -4.60 -5.40
CA ILE A 188 20.49 -4.89 -5.59
C ILE A 188 19.66 -3.59 -5.58
N ALA A 189 19.95 -2.66 -4.67
CA ALA A 189 19.26 -1.39 -4.56
C ALA A 189 19.45 -0.51 -5.81
N ARG A 190 20.65 -0.49 -6.41
CA ARG A 190 20.89 0.26 -7.67
C ARG A 190 20.06 -0.28 -8.83
N GLN A 191 20.03 -1.60 -8.99
CA GLN A 191 19.16 -2.27 -9.96
C GLN A 191 17.65 -2.01 -9.68
N ASN A 192 17.25 -1.76 -8.42
CA ASN A 192 15.85 -1.43 -8.10
C ASN A 192 15.48 -0.04 -8.60
N VAL A 193 16.42 0.91 -8.54
CA VAL A 193 16.21 2.27 -9.07
C VAL A 193 16.04 2.20 -10.59
N GLU A 194 16.90 1.46 -11.28
CA GLU A 194 16.78 1.22 -12.72
C GLU A 194 15.44 0.58 -13.08
N PHE A 195 15.00 -0.44 -12.33
CA PHE A 195 13.70 -1.07 -12.51
C PHE A 195 12.51 -0.13 -12.25
N GLY A 196 12.65 0.79 -11.29
CA GLY A 196 11.66 1.84 -11.02
C GLY A 196 11.49 2.79 -12.20
N LEU A 197 12.61 3.28 -12.75
CA LEU A 197 12.61 4.13 -13.96
C LEU A 197 12.02 3.39 -15.16
N PHE A 198 12.39 2.12 -15.33
CA PHE A 198 11.83 1.25 -16.36
C PHE A 198 10.30 1.09 -16.22
N SER A 199 9.80 0.91 -15.00
CA SER A 199 8.37 0.79 -14.73
C SER A 199 7.61 2.09 -15.01
N LEU A 200 8.21 3.25 -14.70
CA LEU A 200 7.65 4.56 -15.07
C LEU A 200 7.54 4.71 -16.60
N LYS A 201 8.58 4.30 -17.34
CA LYS A 201 8.55 4.30 -18.80
C LYS A 201 7.44 3.41 -19.36
N ILE A 202 7.23 2.21 -18.80
CA ILE A 202 6.11 1.35 -19.19
C ILE A 202 4.77 2.05 -18.95
N PHE A 203 4.61 2.69 -17.79
CA PHE A 203 3.38 3.43 -17.49
C PHE A 203 3.14 4.54 -18.51
N ASP A 204 4.18 5.28 -18.89
CA ASP A 204 4.08 6.31 -19.91
C ASP A 204 3.67 5.75 -21.27
N ASP A 205 4.38 4.73 -21.75
CA ASP A 205 4.23 4.17 -23.10
C ASP A 205 2.91 3.44 -23.28
N ILE A 206 2.35 2.85 -22.22
CA ILE A 206 1.16 2.01 -22.31
C ILE A 206 -0.08 2.70 -21.74
N VAL A 207 0.07 3.39 -20.60
CA VAL A 207 -1.07 4.00 -19.91
C VAL A 207 -1.29 5.43 -20.38
N LEU A 208 -0.28 6.30 -20.26
CA LEU A 208 -0.44 7.72 -20.59
C LEU A 208 -0.51 7.98 -22.10
N ALA A 209 0.09 7.13 -22.93
CA ALA A 209 -0.04 7.22 -24.38
C ALA A 209 -1.45 6.84 -24.89
N ASN A 210 -2.30 6.25 -24.05
CA ASN A 210 -3.67 5.90 -24.40
C ASN A 210 -4.65 6.92 -23.84
N GLN A 211 -5.16 7.80 -24.72
CA GLN A 211 -6.09 8.85 -24.33
C GLN A 211 -7.35 8.31 -23.64
N GLY A 212 -7.86 7.14 -24.04
CA GLY A 212 -9.03 6.54 -23.39
C GLY A 212 -8.77 6.17 -21.93
N TYR A 213 -7.54 5.78 -21.58
CA TYR A 213 -7.18 5.54 -20.18
C TYR A 213 -6.99 6.84 -19.41
N VAL A 214 -6.38 7.85 -20.03
CA VAL A 214 -6.23 9.18 -19.42
C VAL A 214 -7.60 9.79 -19.12
N ASP A 215 -8.51 9.76 -20.09
CA ASP A 215 -9.89 10.25 -19.93
C ASP A 215 -10.63 9.50 -18.82
N LEU A 216 -10.44 8.18 -18.74
CA LEU A 216 -11.04 7.36 -17.68
C LEU A 216 -10.50 7.74 -16.29
N ILE A 217 -9.18 7.87 -16.13
CA ILE A 217 -8.53 8.21 -14.87
C ILE A 217 -8.93 9.62 -14.40
N LEU A 218 -9.11 10.56 -15.34
CA LEU A 218 -9.51 11.94 -15.05
C LEU A 218 -11.04 12.12 -14.92
N SER A 219 -11.83 11.06 -15.12
CA SER A 219 -13.28 11.16 -15.06
C SER A 219 -13.80 11.31 -13.62
N ASP A 220 -15.00 11.89 -13.50
CA ASP A 220 -15.71 12.00 -12.21
C ASP A 220 -15.97 10.63 -11.57
N ALA A 221 -16.06 9.56 -12.37
CA ALA A 221 -16.28 8.20 -11.89
C ALA A 221 -15.11 7.65 -11.06
N TYR A 222 -13.89 8.17 -11.27
CA TYR A 222 -12.68 7.78 -10.54
C TYR A 222 -12.15 8.88 -9.61
N THR A 223 -12.94 9.93 -9.37
CA THR A 223 -12.54 11.09 -8.58
C THR A 223 -13.35 11.18 -7.29
N ASN A 224 -12.66 11.16 -6.15
CA ASN A 224 -13.27 11.37 -4.82
C ASN A 224 -12.47 12.41 -4.03
N LYS A 225 -13.14 13.45 -3.55
CA LYS A 225 -12.55 14.57 -2.79
C LYS A 225 -12.53 14.25 -1.30
N THR A 226 -11.60 13.39 -0.88
CA THR A 226 -11.49 12.93 0.52
C THR A 226 -10.27 13.54 1.22
N TYR A 227 -10.14 13.30 2.52
CA TYR A 227 -8.89 13.59 3.22
C TYR A 227 -7.80 12.60 2.80
N TYR A 228 -6.54 13.03 2.81
CA TYR A 228 -5.41 12.16 2.51
C TYR A 228 -4.44 12.10 3.69
N MET A 229 -4.09 10.87 4.09
CA MET A 229 -3.20 10.59 5.20
C MET A 229 -1.91 9.91 4.70
N GLY A 230 -0.78 10.32 5.28
CA GLY A 230 0.52 9.71 5.01
C GLY A 230 1.54 9.98 6.11
N THR A 231 2.59 9.16 6.17
CA THR A 231 3.72 9.38 7.07
C THR A 231 4.74 10.30 6.40
N VAL A 232 5.22 11.30 7.14
CA VAL A 232 6.20 12.28 6.66
C VAL A 232 7.38 12.44 7.60
N ASP A 233 8.54 12.77 7.05
CA ASP A 233 9.74 13.13 7.82
C ASP A 233 9.65 14.57 8.39
N SER A 234 10.72 15.02 9.06
CA SER A 234 10.78 16.38 9.65
C SER A 234 10.72 17.52 8.63
N GLN A 235 10.90 17.24 7.35
CA GLN A 235 10.80 18.19 6.23
C GLN A 235 9.50 17.99 5.44
N ASN A 236 8.50 17.30 6.02
CA ASN A 236 7.25 16.90 5.39
C ASN A 236 7.43 16.03 4.12
N ARG A 237 8.59 15.39 3.92
CA ARG A 237 8.80 14.52 2.77
C ARG A 237 8.20 13.16 3.03
N ILE A 238 7.83 12.45 1.98
CA ILE A 238 7.29 11.09 2.14
C ILE A 238 8.26 10.23 2.95
N ASN A 239 7.74 9.50 3.93
CA ASN A 239 8.49 8.48 4.64
C ASN A 239 7.63 7.21 4.78
N PHE A 240 8.26 6.06 4.73
CA PHE A 240 7.57 4.77 4.79
C PHE A 240 7.82 4.03 6.11
N TYR A 241 8.83 4.42 6.87
CA TYR A 241 9.32 3.70 8.05
C TYR A 241 9.05 4.44 9.37
N ASP A 242 9.37 5.73 9.44
CA ASP A 242 9.27 6.52 10.67
C ASP A 242 8.98 7.99 10.39
N GLY A 243 8.23 8.64 11.27
CA GLY A 243 7.83 10.03 11.10
C GLY A 243 6.51 10.38 11.78
N LEU A 244 6.01 11.57 11.46
CA LEU A 244 4.69 12.00 11.89
C LEU A 244 3.63 11.58 10.87
N ILE A 245 2.41 11.33 11.34
CA ILE A 245 1.26 11.17 10.45
C ILE A 245 0.76 12.57 10.11
N ARG A 246 0.76 12.90 8.83
CA ARG A 246 0.19 14.14 8.28
C ARG A 246 -1.09 13.81 7.53
N VAL A 247 -2.12 14.63 7.77
CA VAL A 247 -3.40 14.55 7.08
C VAL A 247 -3.66 15.89 6.41
N VAL A 248 -4.01 15.86 5.13
CA VAL A 248 -4.47 17.02 4.37
C VAL A 248 -5.94 16.87 4.03
N GLY A 249 -6.67 17.99 4.01
CA GLY A 249 -8.06 18.04 3.57
C GLY A 249 -8.21 18.02 2.04
N PRO A 250 -9.45 17.98 1.53
CA PRO A 250 -9.72 17.94 0.08
C PRO A 250 -9.18 19.13 -0.72
N SER A 251 -8.75 20.22 -0.05
CA SER A 251 -8.11 21.38 -0.69
C SER A 251 -6.57 21.32 -0.66
N GLY A 252 -5.97 20.19 -0.27
CA GLY A 252 -4.54 20.02 -0.07
C GLY A 252 -3.96 20.71 1.19
N LYS A 253 -4.77 21.42 1.98
CA LYS A 253 -4.32 22.10 3.20
C LYS A 253 -4.14 21.10 4.34
N GLU A 254 -3.08 21.27 5.12
CA GLU A 254 -2.84 20.48 6.32
C GLU A 254 -4.01 20.62 7.30
N PHE A 255 -4.62 19.49 7.64
CA PHE A 255 -5.70 19.39 8.62
C PHE A 255 -5.17 19.06 10.01
N VAL A 256 -4.32 18.03 10.11
CA VAL A 256 -3.68 17.65 11.36
C VAL A 256 -2.36 16.93 11.12
N LYS A 257 -1.43 17.06 12.06
CA LYS A 257 -0.16 16.33 12.09
C LYS A 257 0.12 15.85 13.50
N TYR A 258 0.36 14.56 13.66
CA TYR A 258 0.45 13.94 14.99
C TYR A 258 1.43 12.76 15.03
N HIS A 259 1.90 12.43 16.22
CA HIS A 259 2.74 11.26 16.43
C HIS A 259 1.89 9.98 16.34
N PRO A 260 2.30 8.91 15.64
CA PRO A 260 1.49 7.69 15.45
C PRO A 260 0.89 7.09 16.73
N ARG A 261 1.59 7.19 17.87
CA ARG A 261 1.10 6.80 19.21
C ARG A 261 -0.27 7.42 19.58
N ASP A 262 -0.58 8.60 19.05
CA ASP A 262 -1.80 9.36 19.35
C ASP A 262 -2.95 9.05 18.38
N TYR A 263 -2.81 8.05 17.49
CA TYR A 263 -3.80 7.76 16.44
C TYR A 263 -5.23 7.58 16.99
N ALA A 264 -5.38 7.02 18.18
CA ALA A 264 -6.67 6.82 18.82
C ALA A 264 -7.40 8.13 19.15
N GLN A 265 -6.71 9.27 19.18
CA GLN A 265 -7.32 10.60 19.33
C GLN A 265 -7.85 11.14 17.99
N HIS A 266 -7.30 10.67 16.87
CA HIS A 266 -7.58 11.21 15.53
C HIS A 266 -8.45 10.31 14.66
N VAL A 267 -8.41 8.99 14.85
CA VAL A 267 -9.12 8.00 14.03
C VAL A 267 -10.19 7.30 14.86
N ALA A 268 -11.37 7.13 14.27
CA ALA A 268 -12.43 6.26 14.74
C ALA A 268 -12.80 5.26 13.65
N GLU A 269 -13.44 4.15 14.03
CA GLU A 269 -13.85 3.11 13.10
C GLU A 269 -15.36 2.91 13.17
N ARG A 270 -16.03 2.97 12.01
CA ARG A 270 -17.45 2.67 11.86
C ARG A 270 -17.64 1.22 11.43
N VAL A 271 -18.65 0.54 11.98
CA VAL A 271 -19.07 -0.80 11.56
C VAL A 271 -20.39 -0.69 10.83
N GLU A 272 -20.53 -1.41 9.74
CA GLU A 272 -21.78 -1.57 9.00
C GLU A 272 -22.20 -3.04 8.97
N PRO A 273 -23.50 -3.36 8.96
CA PRO A 273 -23.98 -4.72 9.19
C PRO A 273 -23.73 -5.70 8.02
N TRP A 274 -23.27 -5.21 6.87
CA TRP A 274 -23.19 -5.94 5.61
C TRP A 274 -21.76 -6.33 5.20
N THR A 275 -20.75 -6.04 6.02
CA THR A 275 -19.34 -6.37 5.74
C THR A 275 -18.54 -6.45 7.05
N TYR A 276 -17.50 -7.30 7.10
CA TYR A 276 -16.59 -7.32 8.25
C TYR A 276 -15.55 -6.20 8.23
N LEU A 277 -15.29 -5.61 7.05
CA LEU A 277 -14.38 -4.48 6.94
C LEU A 277 -15.01 -3.24 7.57
N LYS A 278 -14.32 -2.65 8.55
CA LYS A 278 -14.71 -1.38 9.16
C LYS A 278 -14.44 -0.21 8.21
N PHE A 279 -15.02 0.94 8.53
CA PHE A 279 -14.84 2.20 7.81
C PHE A 279 -14.18 3.23 8.73
N PRO A 280 -12.85 3.38 8.67
CA PRO A 280 -12.15 4.40 9.43
C PRO A 280 -12.53 5.81 8.97
N TYR A 281 -12.59 6.75 9.91
CA TYR A 281 -12.82 8.16 9.63
C TYR A 281 -12.09 9.06 10.65
N LEU A 282 -11.87 10.32 10.27
CA LEU A 282 -11.23 11.33 11.11
C LEU A 282 -12.21 11.84 12.18
N LYS A 283 -11.87 11.64 13.46
CA LYS A 283 -12.68 12.08 14.62
C LYS A 283 -12.97 13.58 14.61
N GLY A 284 -11.98 14.39 14.25
CA GLY A 284 -12.10 15.85 14.22
C GLY A 284 -13.10 16.40 13.19
N VAL A 285 -13.52 15.57 12.23
CA VAL A 285 -14.52 15.93 11.21
C VAL A 285 -15.83 15.16 11.43
N GLY A 286 -15.73 13.88 11.77
CA GLY A 286 -16.86 13.01 12.05
C GLY A 286 -17.32 12.18 10.84
N TRP A 287 -18.22 11.22 11.11
CA TRP A 287 -18.78 10.34 10.08
C TRP A 287 -20.02 10.97 9.45
N LYS A 288 -20.05 11.10 8.12
CA LYS A 288 -21.19 11.60 7.34
C LYS A 288 -21.78 10.58 6.38
N GLY A 289 -21.43 9.30 6.55
CA GLY A 289 -21.76 8.25 5.59
C GLY A 289 -20.71 8.14 4.48
N PHE A 290 -21.09 7.48 3.39
CA PHE A 290 -20.24 7.25 2.21
C PHE A 290 -20.26 8.44 1.25
N VAL A 291 -19.99 9.62 1.78
CA VAL A 291 -19.89 10.87 1.01
C VAL A 291 -18.50 11.45 1.15
N ASP A 292 -17.99 12.03 0.08
CA ASP A 292 -16.74 12.78 0.09
C ASP A 292 -16.99 14.26 0.44
N GLY A 293 -15.95 15.08 0.38
CA GLY A 293 -16.00 16.51 0.69
C GLY A 293 -15.46 16.87 2.08
N ALA A 294 -15.29 18.18 2.31
CA ALA A 294 -14.62 18.72 3.50
C ALA A 294 -15.38 18.47 4.81
N GLU A 295 -16.70 18.26 4.74
CA GLU A 295 -17.53 17.99 5.93
C GLU A 295 -17.54 16.50 6.32
N SER A 296 -16.89 15.64 5.52
CA SER A 296 -16.84 14.19 5.72
C SER A 296 -15.46 13.76 6.20
N GLY A 297 -15.38 13.04 7.32
CA GLY A 297 -14.13 12.51 7.85
C GLY A 297 -13.56 11.31 7.09
N VAL A 298 -14.15 10.91 5.96
CA VAL A 298 -13.63 9.83 5.11
C VAL A 298 -12.25 10.22 4.56
N TYR A 299 -11.30 9.29 4.62
CA TYR A 299 -9.93 9.53 4.18
C TYR A 299 -9.33 8.32 3.45
N CYS A 300 -8.30 8.58 2.66
CA CYS A 300 -7.46 7.59 2.00
C CYS A 300 -6.04 7.55 2.63
N ALA A 301 -5.39 6.38 2.65
CA ALA A 301 -4.09 6.16 3.31
C ALA A 301 -2.99 5.49 2.44
N THR A 302 -3.29 5.12 1.19
CA THR A 302 -2.31 4.62 0.23
C THR A 302 -2.86 4.60 -1.21
N PRO A 303 -2.02 4.55 -2.26
CA PRO A 303 -0.64 5.06 -2.28
C PRO A 303 -0.62 6.58 -2.52
N LEU A 304 -1.53 7.09 -3.35
CA LEU A 304 -1.64 8.51 -3.73
C LEU A 304 -1.76 9.43 -2.52
N SER A 305 -2.49 9.01 -1.49
CA SER A 305 -2.67 9.82 -0.29
C SER A 305 -1.35 10.23 0.38
N ARG A 306 -0.31 9.40 0.26
CA ARG A 306 1.01 9.68 0.83
C ARG A 306 1.72 10.77 0.04
N LEU A 307 1.54 10.79 -1.28
CA LEU A 307 2.06 11.84 -2.15
C LEU A 307 1.34 13.17 -1.85
N ASN A 308 0.01 13.13 -1.73
CA ASN A 308 -0.80 14.31 -1.43
C ASN A 308 -0.51 14.87 -0.03
N ALA A 309 -0.33 13.98 0.96
CA ALA A 309 -0.02 14.38 2.32
C ALA A 309 1.45 14.78 2.54
N ALA A 310 2.38 14.46 1.65
CA ALA A 310 3.76 14.93 1.71
C ALA A 310 3.93 16.25 0.96
N ASP A 311 4.98 17.02 1.23
CA ASP A 311 5.33 18.19 0.43
C ASP A 311 6.16 17.78 -0.80
N ASN A 312 7.06 16.81 -0.65
CA ASN A 312 7.95 16.31 -1.71
C ASN A 312 8.47 14.88 -1.40
N MET A 313 9.23 14.30 -2.32
CA MET A 313 9.89 13.01 -2.19
C MET A 313 11.27 13.14 -1.54
N ALA A 314 11.69 12.12 -0.80
CA ALA A 314 12.99 12.12 -0.12
C ALA A 314 14.20 11.85 -1.06
N THR A 315 13.96 11.45 -2.31
CA THR A 315 15.00 11.07 -3.29
C THR A 315 14.82 11.82 -4.62
N PRO A 316 15.91 12.21 -5.31
CA PRO A 316 15.86 13.14 -6.44
C PRO A 316 15.07 12.60 -7.64
N LEU A 317 15.33 11.37 -8.08
CA LEU A 317 14.62 10.79 -9.23
C LEU A 317 13.12 10.57 -8.94
N ALA A 318 12.79 10.24 -7.69
CA ALA A 318 11.38 10.13 -7.30
C ALA A 318 10.72 11.50 -7.24
N GLN A 319 11.46 12.55 -6.87
CA GLN A 319 10.96 13.93 -6.86
C GLN A 319 10.62 14.42 -8.28
N GLU A 320 11.49 14.15 -9.25
CA GLU A 320 11.21 14.46 -10.66
C GLU A 320 9.94 13.76 -11.15
N ALA A 321 9.79 12.45 -10.84
CA ALA A 321 8.58 11.70 -11.18
C ALA A 321 7.32 12.22 -10.45
N PHE A 322 7.47 12.68 -9.21
CA PHE A 322 6.41 13.27 -8.41
C PHE A 322 5.91 14.59 -9.00
N GLU A 323 6.81 15.47 -9.42
CA GLU A 323 6.44 16.74 -10.08
C GLU A 323 5.69 16.46 -11.38
N ARG A 324 6.24 15.58 -12.21
CA ARG A 324 5.60 15.15 -13.46
C ARG A 324 4.21 14.53 -13.25
N PHE A 325 4.02 13.76 -12.17
CA PHE A 325 2.73 13.16 -11.84
C PHE A 325 1.64 14.23 -11.69
N TYR A 326 1.90 15.30 -10.94
CA TYR A 326 0.92 16.39 -10.75
C TYR A 326 0.82 17.33 -11.97
N GLU A 327 1.88 17.49 -12.75
CA GLU A 327 1.77 18.17 -14.05
C GLU A 327 0.81 17.43 -15.00
N THR A 328 0.82 16.09 -14.94
CA THR A 328 0.01 15.24 -15.83
C THR A 328 -1.43 15.08 -15.35
N LEU A 329 -1.63 14.82 -14.05
CA LEU A 329 -2.93 14.42 -13.49
C LEU A 329 -3.64 15.53 -12.71
N GLY A 330 -3.03 16.71 -12.59
CA GLY A 330 -3.60 17.86 -11.90
C GLY A 330 -3.03 18.08 -10.50
N SER A 331 -3.61 19.03 -9.78
CA SER A 331 -3.05 19.49 -8.50
C SER A 331 -3.26 18.52 -7.34
N LYS A 332 -2.40 18.67 -6.33
CA LYS A 332 -2.62 18.15 -4.96
C LYS A 332 -3.92 18.64 -4.34
#